data_AF-A0AA45MPY6-F1
#
_entry.id   AF-A0AA45MPY6-F1
#
_cell.length_a   1.000
_cell.length_b   1.000
_cell.length_c   1.000
_cell.angle_alpha   90.00
_cell.angle_beta   90.00
_cell.angle_gamma   90.00
#
_symmetry.space_group_name_H-M   'P 1'
#
loop_
_entity.id
_entity.type
_entity.pdbx_description
1 polymer ?
#
loop_
_entity_poly.entity_id
_entity_poly.type
_entity_poly.pdbx_seq_one_letter_code
_entity_poly.pdbx_strand_id
1 'polypeptide(L)'
;MSAFIFALGLTLMHFLWQGLLLGCATAVALTLLRNSRAEYRYLVACSALLACLCWPALELYQRMTGGADITGVIGTGMLRLAAQSIVGNGQPFDLRDSVRDIVALWALCAIVLSLRMVLGLLWIDRAAKHCDCRHRQDQLRWEASLARLAERFGIGRKVRLRIVDTVSSPITAGLWRPIVLLPAALVAGMPPDLLEALLAHEVAHIKRHDYLINLLQNVIETLLFYHPAVWWISRRIRIERELIADDFAARQLGEPRRLALALSELERLQFSTHHLAQAANGGNLMDRIQRLCRPAPQALNWKAALPMLGLALACMSIYAEAVAADKAAVANVHAVADFSTCSKPKWPEGAIARKETGTVTLKFLVGTDGKFKESQVAKSSGHPDLDEAARTGIEKCSFKPATSAGKPVESWMQMQYVWVLK
;
A
#
# COMPACT_ATOMS: atom_id res chain seq x y z
N MET A 1 -19.89 10.15 -7.99
CA MET A 1 -18.51 9.93 -7.49
C MET A 1 -17.54 10.08 -8.66
N SER A 2 -16.44 10.82 -8.51
CA SER A 2 -15.44 10.93 -9.59
C SER A 2 -14.76 9.58 -9.83
N ALA A 3 -14.35 9.31 -11.08
CA ALA A 3 -13.62 8.09 -11.43
C ALA A 3 -12.37 7.90 -10.57
N PHE A 4 -11.72 9.02 -10.20
CA PHE A 4 -10.55 9.04 -9.32
C PHE A 4 -10.85 8.50 -7.91
N ILE A 5 -11.91 8.98 -7.24
CA ILE A 5 -12.24 8.54 -5.86
C ILE A 5 -12.53 7.05 -5.85
N PHE A 6 -13.25 6.56 -6.86
CA PHE A 6 -13.55 5.14 -6.98
C PHE A 6 -12.29 4.29 -7.22
N ALA A 7 -11.43 4.73 -8.14
CA ALA A 7 -10.16 4.05 -8.42
C ALA A 7 -9.25 4.01 -7.18
N LEU A 8 -9.09 5.14 -6.49
CA LEU A 8 -8.29 5.26 -5.27
C LEU A 8 -8.80 4.33 -4.17
N GLY A 9 -10.10 4.32 -3.90
CA GLY A 9 -10.66 3.46 -2.85
C GLY A 9 -10.47 1.97 -3.15
N LEU A 10 -10.63 1.55 -4.41
CA LEU A 10 -10.33 0.17 -4.81
C LEU A 10 -8.84 -0.16 -4.65
N THR A 11 -7.93 0.74 -5.04
CA THR A 11 -6.48 0.54 -4.84
C THR A 11 -6.14 0.37 -3.37
N LEU A 12 -6.69 1.21 -2.47
CA LEU A 12 -6.44 1.12 -1.03
C LEU A 12 -6.90 -0.23 -0.44
N MET A 13 -8.05 -0.71 -0.87
CA MET A 13 -8.59 -2.01 -0.44
C MET A 13 -7.77 -3.17 -1.01
N HIS A 14 -7.38 -3.10 -2.28
CA HIS A 14 -6.58 -4.13 -2.94
C HIS A 14 -5.19 -4.25 -2.31
N PHE A 15 -4.65 -3.14 -1.81
CA PHE A 15 -3.37 -3.14 -1.11
C PHE A 15 -3.38 -3.92 0.22
N LEU A 16 -4.55 -4.21 0.82
CA LEU A 16 -4.61 -4.97 2.08
C LEU A 16 -3.98 -6.36 1.97
N TRP A 17 -4.29 -7.10 0.91
CA TRP A 17 -3.71 -8.43 0.70
C TRP A 17 -2.32 -8.35 0.05
N GLN A 18 -2.10 -7.38 -0.84
CA GLN A 18 -0.80 -7.17 -1.49
C GLN A 18 0.29 -6.81 -0.48
N GLY A 19 -0.01 -5.88 0.43
CA GLY A 19 0.90 -5.46 1.49
C GLY A 19 1.14 -6.58 2.51
N LEU A 20 0.15 -7.43 2.78
CA LEU A 20 0.34 -8.63 3.61
C LEU A 20 1.31 -9.61 2.94
N LEU A 21 1.10 -9.93 1.66
CA LEU A 21 1.99 -10.80 0.89
C LEU A 21 3.43 -10.27 0.87
N LEU A 22 3.58 -8.97 0.62
CA LEU A 22 4.88 -8.29 0.64
C LEU A 22 5.54 -8.35 2.03
N GLY A 23 4.74 -8.19 3.10
CA GLY A 23 5.18 -8.36 4.48
C GLY A 23 5.69 -9.78 4.76
N CYS A 24 4.94 -10.81 4.38
CA CYS A 24 5.34 -12.20 4.54
C CYS A 24 6.61 -12.53 3.74
N ALA A 25 6.69 -12.10 2.48
CA ALA A 25 7.89 -12.28 1.65
C ALA A 25 9.11 -11.62 2.29
N THR A 26 8.94 -10.40 2.82
CA THR A 26 10.01 -9.69 3.52
C THR A 26 10.44 -10.42 4.80
N ALA A 27 9.49 -10.95 5.58
CA ALA A 27 9.80 -11.74 6.77
C ALA A 27 10.60 -13.01 6.45
N VAL A 28 10.24 -13.72 5.39
CA VAL A 28 10.99 -14.89 4.91
C VAL A 28 12.40 -14.47 4.49
N ALA A 29 12.52 -13.43 3.65
CA ALA A 29 13.82 -12.93 3.19
C ALA A 29 14.74 -12.53 4.36
N LEU A 30 14.21 -11.80 5.35
CA LEU A 30 14.98 -11.40 6.52
C LEU A 30 15.35 -12.56 7.45
N THR A 31 14.52 -13.61 7.50
CA THR A 31 14.84 -14.84 8.23
C THR A 31 15.97 -15.60 7.54
N LEU A 32 15.97 -15.65 6.20
CA LEU A 32 17.07 -16.25 5.44
C LEU A 32 18.38 -15.45 5.59
N LEU A 33 18.27 -14.12 5.67
CA LEU A 33 19.40 -13.20 5.83
C LEU A 33 19.77 -12.91 7.30
N ARG A 34 19.25 -13.66 8.29
CA ARG A 34 19.40 -13.28 9.71
C ARG A 34 20.85 -13.15 10.20
N ASN A 35 21.76 -13.96 9.66
CA ASN A 35 23.20 -13.96 9.97
C ASN A 35 24.02 -13.18 8.94
N SER A 36 23.37 -12.60 7.92
CA SER A 36 24.01 -11.67 7.00
C SER A 36 24.27 -10.33 7.69
N ARG A 37 25.11 -9.51 7.07
CA ARG A 37 25.39 -8.15 7.55
C ARG A 37 24.10 -7.32 7.62
N ALA A 38 24.01 -6.42 8.60
CA ALA A 38 22.83 -5.59 8.83
C ALA A 38 22.48 -4.72 7.61
N GLU A 39 23.47 -4.31 6.83
CA GLU A 39 23.32 -3.54 5.60
C GLU A 39 22.44 -4.27 4.55
N TYR A 40 22.58 -5.59 4.41
CA TYR A 40 21.77 -6.36 3.48
C TYR A 40 20.32 -6.49 3.94
N ARG A 41 20.11 -6.74 5.24
CA ARG A 41 18.78 -6.79 5.85
C ARG A 41 18.06 -5.45 5.74
N TYR A 42 18.80 -4.36 5.97
CA TYR A 42 18.34 -2.99 5.79
C TYR A 42 17.93 -2.72 4.34
N LEU A 43 18.74 -3.11 3.37
CA LEU A 43 18.42 -2.94 1.94
C LEU A 43 17.13 -3.67 1.57
N VAL A 44 16.99 -4.94 1.98
CA VAL A 44 15.77 -5.72 1.72
C VAL A 44 14.53 -5.05 2.31
N ALA A 45 14.61 -4.57 3.56
CA ALA A 45 13.51 -3.88 4.21
C ALA A 45 13.18 -2.54 3.53
N CYS A 46 14.18 -1.77 3.10
CA CYS A 46 13.98 -0.53 2.34
C CYS A 46 13.32 -0.78 0.98
N SER A 47 13.77 -1.80 0.24
CA SER A 47 13.18 -2.21 -1.04
C SER A 47 11.72 -2.65 -0.86
N ALA A 48 11.43 -3.41 0.20
CA ALA A 48 10.06 -3.80 0.53
C ALA A 48 9.18 -2.59 0.84
N LEU A 49 9.67 -1.63 1.62
CA LEU A 49 8.93 -0.41 1.92
C LEU A 49 8.67 0.44 0.68
N LEU A 50 9.66 0.57 -0.22
CA LEU A 50 9.47 1.23 -1.52
C LEU A 50 8.43 0.50 -2.38
N ALA A 51 8.45 -0.83 -2.39
CA ALA A 51 7.44 -1.62 -3.09
C ALA A 51 6.02 -1.40 -2.50
N CYS A 52 5.89 -1.21 -1.18
CA CYS A 52 4.61 -0.84 -0.55
C CYS A 52 4.04 0.48 -1.10
N LEU A 53 4.88 1.42 -1.55
CA LEU A 53 4.45 2.68 -2.13
C LEU A 53 4.23 2.57 -3.65
N CYS A 54 5.19 1.98 -4.37
CA CYS A 54 5.20 1.94 -5.82
C CYS A 54 4.10 1.03 -6.39
N TRP A 55 3.80 -0.10 -5.72
CA TRP A 55 2.80 -1.06 -6.19
C TRP A 55 1.38 -0.46 -6.26
N PRO A 56 0.80 0.10 -5.17
CA PRO A 56 -0.52 0.73 -5.25
C PRO A 56 -0.51 1.99 -6.14
N ALA A 57 0.59 2.74 -6.21
CA ALA A 57 0.70 3.88 -7.12
C ALA A 57 0.61 3.47 -8.60
N LEU A 58 1.30 2.38 -8.97
CA LEU A 58 1.22 1.82 -10.33
C LEU A 58 -0.18 1.29 -10.63
N GLU A 59 -0.81 0.60 -9.68
CA GLU A 59 -2.18 0.10 -9.85
C GLU A 59 -3.18 1.25 -10.04
N LEU A 60 -3.06 2.32 -9.25
CA LEU A 60 -3.89 3.52 -9.41
C LEU A 60 -3.66 4.18 -10.77
N TYR A 61 -2.41 4.30 -11.22
CA TYR A 61 -2.07 4.84 -12.53
C TYR A 61 -2.72 4.02 -13.65
N GLN A 62 -2.59 2.68 -13.61
CA GLN A 62 -3.20 1.79 -14.59
C GLN A 62 -4.73 1.92 -14.62
N ARG A 63 -5.38 2.04 -13.46
CA ARG A 63 -6.84 2.26 -13.35
C ARG A 63 -7.28 3.62 -13.91
N MET A 64 -6.39 4.62 -13.93
CA MET A 64 -6.68 5.95 -14.47
C MET A 64 -6.42 6.06 -15.97
N THR A 65 -5.41 5.37 -16.50
CA THR A 65 -5.05 5.42 -17.93
C THR A 65 -5.73 4.34 -18.76
N GLY A 66 -6.05 3.19 -18.16
CA GLY A 66 -6.84 2.14 -18.78
C GLY A 66 -8.30 2.55 -18.81
N GLY A 67 -8.67 3.39 -19.78
CA GLY A 67 -10.03 3.91 -19.93
C GLY A 67 -11.07 2.79 -19.87
N ALA A 68 -11.97 2.87 -18.88
CA ALA A 68 -13.28 2.22 -18.74
C ALA A 68 -13.48 0.71 -19.07
N ASP A 69 -12.50 -0.04 -19.56
CA ASP A 69 -12.61 -1.46 -19.93
C ASP A 69 -11.82 -2.40 -18.99
N ILE A 70 -11.39 -1.88 -17.84
CA ILE A 70 -10.93 -2.68 -16.68
C ILE A 70 -11.93 -2.58 -15.52
N THR A 71 -13.21 -2.34 -15.83
CA THR A 71 -14.29 -2.48 -14.84
C THR A 71 -14.52 -3.96 -14.55
N GLY A 72 -13.80 -4.44 -13.54
CA GLY A 72 -13.73 -5.83 -13.11
C GLY A 72 -12.37 -6.40 -13.50
N VAL A 73 -11.63 -7.13 -12.69
CA VAL A 73 -12.17 -8.22 -11.88
C VAL A 73 -11.27 -8.61 -10.68
N ILE A 74 -10.07 -8.06 -10.53
CA ILE A 74 -9.08 -8.63 -9.58
C ILE A 74 -9.46 -8.41 -8.09
N GLY A 75 -10.21 -7.36 -7.75
CA GLY A 75 -10.64 -7.09 -6.36
C GLY A 75 -12.14 -7.28 -6.09
N THR A 76 -12.99 -7.16 -7.12
CA THR A 76 -14.45 -7.25 -6.96
C THR A 76 -14.95 -8.67 -6.77
N GLY A 77 -14.24 -9.70 -7.25
CA GLY A 77 -14.63 -11.10 -7.05
C GLY A 77 -14.53 -11.53 -5.59
N MET A 78 -13.36 -11.32 -4.97
CA MET A 78 -13.10 -11.68 -3.57
C MET A 78 -14.00 -10.89 -2.60
N LEU A 79 -14.22 -9.59 -2.89
CA LEU A 79 -15.14 -8.76 -2.11
C LEU A 79 -16.61 -9.11 -2.35
N ARG A 80 -17.01 -9.50 -3.57
CA ARG A 80 -18.39 -9.97 -3.85
C ARG A 80 -18.69 -11.30 -3.19
N LEU A 81 -17.77 -12.27 -3.22
CA LEU A 81 -17.95 -13.57 -2.55
C LEU A 81 -18.01 -13.40 -1.04
N ALA A 82 -17.15 -12.57 -0.45
CA ALA A 82 -17.22 -12.26 0.98
C ALA A 82 -18.51 -11.49 1.34
N ALA A 83 -18.91 -10.49 0.53
CA ALA A 83 -20.13 -9.71 0.78
C ALA A 83 -21.41 -10.54 0.62
N GLN A 84 -21.47 -11.46 -0.35
CA GLN A 84 -22.59 -12.40 -0.51
C GLN A 84 -22.71 -13.40 0.64
N SER A 85 -21.59 -13.70 1.31
CA SER A 85 -21.57 -14.63 2.46
C SER A 85 -21.95 -13.97 3.79
N ILE A 86 -21.76 -12.64 3.90
CA ILE A 86 -21.99 -11.88 5.15
C ILE A 86 -23.38 -11.22 5.16
N VAL A 87 -23.93 -10.84 4.00
CA VAL A 87 -25.21 -10.14 3.91
C VAL A 87 -26.33 -11.12 3.51
N GLY A 88 -27.00 -11.67 4.52
CA GLY A 88 -28.26 -12.37 4.34
C GLY A 88 -29.33 -11.43 3.78
N ASN A 89 -29.82 -11.74 2.58
CA ASN A 89 -31.15 -11.44 2.01
C ASN A 89 -31.85 -10.10 2.34
N GLY A 90 -31.14 -9.00 2.55
CA GLY A 90 -31.75 -7.70 2.83
C GLY A 90 -30.86 -6.53 2.40
N GLN A 91 -31.40 -5.72 1.47
CA GLN A 91 -30.84 -4.48 0.89
C GLN A 91 -29.60 -4.66 -0.02
N PRO A 92 -29.60 -4.13 -1.25
CA PRO A 92 -28.41 -4.14 -2.11
C PRO A 92 -27.33 -3.27 -1.46
N PHE A 93 -26.23 -3.89 -1.04
CA PHE A 93 -25.04 -3.19 -0.57
C PHE A 93 -24.48 -2.32 -1.71
N ASP A 94 -24.71 -1.00 -1.67
CA ASP A 94 -24.12 -0.09 -2.65
C ASP A 94 -22.63 0.13 -2.32
N LEU A 95 -21.80 -0.71 -2.92
CA LEU A 95 -20.35 -0.66 -2.85
C LEU A 95 -19.81 0.76 -3.17
N ARG A 96 -20.52 1.55 -4.00
CA ARG A 96 -20.05 2.88 -4.40
C ARG A 96 -20.08 3.88 -3.25
N ASP A 97 -21.11 3.86 -2.42
CA ASP A 97 -21.22 4.77 -1.29
C ASP A 97 -20.22 4.39 -0.19
N SER A 98 -20.04 3.10 0.08
CA SER A 98 -19.06 2.63 1.05
C SER A 98 -17.61 2.99 0.67
N VAL A 99 -17.27 2.89 -0.63
CA VAL A 99 -15.92 3.26 -1.12
C VAL A 99 -15.66 4.77 -0.95
N ARG A 100 -16.66 5.62 -1.17
CA ARG A 100 -16.51 7.08 -0.96
C ARG A 100 -16.18 7.39 0.49
N ASP A 101 -16.90 6.78 1.43
CA ASP A 101 -16.74 7.05 2.85
C ASP A 101 -15.40 6.54 3.38
N ILE A 102 -14.91 5.40 2.87
CA ILE A 102 -13.57 4.88 3.15
C ILE A 102 -12.50 5.87 2.68
N VAL A 103 -12.59 6.39 1.44
CA VAL A 103 -11.61 7.35 0.92
C VAL A 103 -11.66 8.66 1.70
N ALA A 104 -12.86 9.14 2.07
CA ALA A 104 -13.01 10.35 2.86
C ALA A 104 -12.36 10.22 4.26
N LEU A 105 -12.60 9.10 4.94
CA LEU A 105 -11.99 8.81 6.24
C LEU A 105 -10.47 8.67 6.13
N TRP A 106 -10.00 7.94 5.10
CA TRP A 106 -8.57 7.82 4.82
C TRP A 106 -7.92 9.19 4.58
N ALA A 107 -8.52 10.04 3.75
CA ALA A 107 -8.01 11.36 3.43
C ALA A 107 -7.95 12.26 4.67
N LEU A 108 -8.98 12.23 5.51
CA LEU A 108 -9.01 12.96 6.78
C LEU A 108 -7.85 12.56 7.68
N CYS A 109 -7.65 11.26 7.89
CA CYS A 109 -6.53 10.73 8.68
C CYS A 109 -5.17 11.11 8.07
N ALA A 110 -5.01 10.96 6.76
CA ALA A 110 -3.79 11.31 6.05
C ALA A 110 -3.46 12.81 6.18
N ILE A 111 -4.46 13.70 6.12
CA ILE A 111 -4.28 15.15 6.32
C ILE A 111 -3.82 15.45 7.74
N VAL A 112 -4.47 14.87 8.75
CA VAL A 112 -4.11 15.10 10.16
C VAL A 112 -2.68 14.62 10.45
N LEU A 113 -2.32 13.43 9.98
CA LEU A 113 -0.96 12.88 10.13
C LEU A 113 0.08 13.69 9.35
N SER A 114 -0.25 14.14 8.14
CA SER A 114 0.62 15.02 7.34
C SER A 114 0.83 16.37 8.01
N LEU A 115 -0.21 16.97 8.58
CA LEU A 115 -0.12 18.23 9.33
C LEU A 115 0.79 18.06 10.55
N ARG A 116 0.62 16.98 11.32
CA ARG A 116 1.51 16.63 12.44
C ARG A 116 2.97 16.53 11.99
N MET A 117 3.23 15.86 10.85
CA MET A 117 4.57 15.75 10.28
C MET A 117 5.15 17.12 9.90
N VAL A 118 4.39 17.97 9.21
CA VAL A 118 4.80 19.32 8.81
C VAL A 118 5.09 20.19 10.04
N LEU A 119 4.23 20.16 11.05
CA LEU A 119 4.44 20.87 12.31
C LEU A 119 5.72 20.41 13.01
N GLY A 120 6.02 19.10 13.00
CA GLY A 120 7.27 18.56 13.51
C GLY A 120 8.50 19.08 12.76
N LEU A 121 8.45 19.13 11.42
CA LEU A 121 9.54 19.67 10.60
C LEU A 121 9.75 21.18 10.83
N LEU A 122 8.66 21.94 10.95
CA LEU A 122 8.72 23.38 11.26
C LEU A 122 9.28 23.62 12.66
N TRP A 123 8.92 22.77 13.63
CA TRP A 123 9.46 22.84 14.97
C TRP A 123 10.98 22.58 14.98
N ILE A 124 11.46 21.59 14.23
CA ILE A 124 12.91 21.34 14.06
C ILE A 124 13.61 22.54 13.42
N ASP A 125 13.03 23.14 12.38
CA ASP A 125 13.62 24.33 11.73
C ASP A 125 13.67 25.54 12.68
N ARG A 126 12.63 25.75 13.49
CA ARG A 126 12.62 26.79 14.53
C ARG A 126 13.65 26.52 15.61
N ALA A 127 13.72 25.29 16.13
CA ALA A 127 14.72 24.89 17.11
C ALA A 127 16.15 25.04 16.58
N ALA A 128 16.36 24.74 15.29
CA ALA A 128 17.65 24.92 14.62
C ALA A 128 18.09 26.39 14.51
N LYS A 129 17.13 27.32 14.44
CA LYS A 129 17.35 28.77 14.35
C LYS A 129 17.47 29.43 15.72
N HIS A 130 16.84 28.85 16.73
CA HIS A 130 16.92 29.37 18.10
C HIS A 130 18.34 29.18 18.64
N CYS A 131 18.89 30.23 19.24
CA CYS A 131 20.23 30.20 19.84
C CYS A 131 20.10 30.74 21.26
N ASP A 132 20.23 29.86 22.25
CA ASP A 132 20.28 30.28 23.64
C ASP A 132 21.70 30.71 24.01
N CYS A 133 21.85 31.93 24.52
CA CYS A 133 23.13 32.44 25.01
C CYS A 133 23.63 31.68 26.24
N ARG A 134 22.74 31.04 27.02
CA ARG A 134 23.09 30.30 28.25
C ARG A 134 24.06 29.14 27.99
N HIS A 135 23.97 28.49 26.83
CA HIS A 135 24.80 27.34 26.48
C HIS A 135 25.93 27.67 25.51
N ARG A 136 26.26 28.96 25.30
CA ARG A 136 27.20 29.39 24.24
C ARG A 136 28.58 28.73 24.32
N GLN A 137 29.14 28.55 25.52
CA GLN A 137 30.47 27.94 25.68
C GLN A 137 30.46 26.44 25.34
N ASP A 138 29.51 25.69 25.89
CA ASP A 138 29.36 24.25 25.59
C ASP A 138 29.01 24.02 24.12
N GLN A 139 28.18 24.90 23.55
CA GLN A 139 27.82 24.90 22.14
C GLN A 139 29.08 24.96 21.25
N LEU A 140 30.01 25.88 21.51
CA LEU A 140 31.25 26.00 20.75
C LEU A 140 32.16 24.77 20.91
N ARG A 141 32.29 24.26 22.15
CA ARG A 141 33.09 23.06 22.45
C ARG A 141 32.58 21.84 21.68
N TRP A 142 31.28 21.59 21.72
CA TRP A 142 30.67 20.42 21.08
C TRP A 142 30.53 20.58 19.57
N GLU A 143 30.34 21.79 19.05
CA GLU A 143 30.46 22.06 17.61
C GLU A 143 31.85 21.70 17.08
N ALA A 144 32.92 22.08 17.81
CA ALA A 144 34.29 21.72 17.42
C ALA A 144 34.54 20.21 17.48
N SER A 145 33.99 19.52 18.50
CA SER A 145 34.07 18.05 18.59
C SER A 145 33.32 17.36 17.46
N LEU A 146 32.11 17.83 17.14
CA LEU A 146 31.31 17.31 16.05
C LEU A 146 32.00 17.54 14.68
N ALA A 147 32.64 18.69 14.49
CA ALA A 147 33.41 18.97 13.28
C ALA A 147 34.58 17.99 13.10
N ARG A 148 35.35 17.71 14.16
CA ARG A 148 36.42 16.69 14.13
C ARG A 148 35.89 15.29 13.81
N LEU A 149 34.75 14.91 14.41
CA LEU A 149 34.10 13.63 14.11
C LEU A 149 33.62 13.59 12.65
N ALA A 150 32.95 14.64 12.17
CA ALA A 150 32.49 14.72 10.79
C ALA A 150 33.65 14.58 9.78
N GLU A 151 34.80 15.20 10.07
CA GLU A 151 36.02 15.05 9.27
C GLU A 151 36.55 13.61 9.29
N ARG A 152 36.65 12.98 10.47
CA ARG A 152 37.03 11.55 10.60
C ARG A 152 36.11 10.61 9.84
N PHE A 153 34.82 10.92 9.76
CA PHE A 153 33.81 10.17 9.01
C PHE A 153 33.79 10.50 7.50
N GLY A 154 34.67 11.40 7.04
CA GLY A 154 34.77 11.85 5.65
C GLY A 154 33.52 12.58 5.17
N ILE A 155 32.95 13.43 6.02
CA ILE A 155 31.80 14.28 5.68
C ILE A 155 32.32 15.66 5.27
N GLY A 156 32.30 15.95 3.96
CA GLY A 156 32.79 17.23 3.42
C GLY A 156 31.87 18.44 3.66
N ARG A 157 30.63 18.22 4.14
CA ARG A 157 29.66 19.29 4.43
C ARG A 157 29.70 19.70 5.91
N LYS A 158 29.51 20.99 6.18
CA LYS A 158 29.44 21.51 7.55
C LYS A 158 28.22 20.94 8.28
N VAL A 159 28.45 20.22 9.36
CA VAL A 159 27.41 19.75 10.28
C VAL A 159 27.23 20.77 11.40
N ARG A 160 25.99 21.14 11.70
CA ARG A 160 25.67 22.05 12.81
C ARG A 160 25.28 21.23 14.04
N LEU A 161 25.65 21.71 15.22
CA LEU A 161 25.12 21.21 16.49
C LEU A 161 24.20 22.30 17.07
N ARG A 162 23.17 21.96 17.85
CA ARG A 162 22.41 22.92 18.67
C ARG A 162 22.03 22.27 19.98
N ILE A 163 22.36 22.92 21.08
CA ILE A 163 21.90 22.51 22.41
C ILE A 163 20.47 23.02 22.62
N VAL A 164 19.57 22.14 23.03
CA VAL A 164 18.16 22.47 23.29
C VAL A 164 17.66 21.80 24.57
N ASP A 165 16.74 22.46 25.28
CA ASP A 165 16.16 21.94 26.54
C ASP A 165 14.93 21.06 26.33
N THR A 166 14.32 21.15 25.15
CA THR A 166 12.99 20.59 24.87
C THR A 166 13.00 19.13 24.41
N VAL A 167 14.17 18.52 24.22
CA VAL A 167 14.29 17.13 23.71
C VAL A 167 14.98 16.24 24.73
N SER A 168 14.53 14.99 24.81
CA SER A 168 15.06 13.97 25.73
C SER A 168 16.16 13.09 25.12
N SER A 169 16.30 13.10 23.79
CA SER A 169 17.29 12.31 23.05
C SER A 169 17.94 13.18 21.97
N PRO A 170 19.20 12.91 21.58
CA PRO A 170 19.77 13.54 20.40
C PRO A 170 18.91 13.27 19.17
N ILE A 171 18.76 14.28 18.32
CA ILE A 171 18.01 14.17 17.06
C ILE A 171 18.89 14.69 15.92
N THR A 172 19.06 13.85 14.90
CA THR A 172 19.68 14.22 13.64
C THR A 172 18.64 14.59 12.59
N ALA A 173 18.77 15.77 11.98
CA ALA A 173 17.82 16.28 11.00
C ALA A 173 18.47 17.15 9.91
N GLY A 174 17.69 17.51 8.89
CA GLY A 174 18.07 18.48 7.86
C GLY A 174 18.57 17.86 6.55
N LEU A 175 17.83 18.14 5.46
CA LEU A 175 18.09 17.55 4.13
C LEU A 175 19.40 18.04 3.50
N TRP A 176 19.60 19.36 3.53
CA TRP A 176 20.69 20.08 2.85
C TRP A 176 21.78 20.54 3.82
N ARG A 177 21.40 20.82 5.07
CA ARG A 177 22.27 21.35 6.12
C ARG A 177 22.07 20.51 7.39
N PRO A 178 22.78 19.37 7.52
CA PRO A 178 22.58 18.45 8.62
C PRO A 178 22.81 19.15 9.96
N ILE A 179 21.93 18.87 10.91
CA ILE A 179 21.94 19.42 12.25
C ILE A 179 21.74 18.31 13.27
N VAL A 180 22.53 18.35 14.34
CA VAL A 180 22.38 17.51 15.52
C VAL A 180 21.78 18.39 16.62
N LEU A 181 20.56 18.10 17.05
CA LEU A 181 19.97 18.69 18.25
C LEU A 181 20.41 17.85 19.43
N LEU A 182 21.08 18.48 20.40
CA LEU A 182 21.64 17.83 21.57
C LEU A 182 20.90 18.31 22.83
N PRO A 183 20.27 17.42 23.61
CA PRO A 183 19.69 17.79 24.90
C PRO A 183 20.71 18.45 25.84
N ALA A 184 20.36 19.59 26.46
CA ALA A 184 21.17 20.21 27.50
C ALA A 184 21.40 19.27 28.70
N ALA A 185 20.41 18.42 29.00
CA ALA A 185 20.51 17.39 30.05
C ALA A 185 21.67 16.40 29.80
N LEU A 186 21.96 16.04 28.55
CA LEU A 186 23.08 15.15 28.23
C LEU A 186 24.42 15.86 28.36
N VAL A 187 24.48 17.14 27.98
CA VAL A 187 25.69 17.95 28.14
C VAL A 187 26.06 18.11 29.61
N ALA A 188 25.07 18.26 30.49
CA ALA A 188 25.28 18.41 31.93
C ALA A 188 25.48 17.07 32.67
N GLY A 189 24.81 16.00 32.24
CA GLY A 189 24.71 14.75 32.97
C GLY A 189 25.60 13.60 32.48
N MET A 190 26.22 13.72 31.30
CA MET A 190 27.02 12.64 30.69
C MET A 190 28.52 12.98 30.69
N PRO A 191 29.40 12.03 31.04
CA PRO A 191 30.85 12.18 30.87
C PRO A 191 31.23 12.57 29.43
N PRO A 192 32.21 13.49 29.22
CA PRO A 192 32.53 14.01 27.89
C PRO A 192 32.96 12.93 26.88
N ASP A 193 33.64 11.88 27.36
CA ASP A 193 34.07 10.76 26.55
C ASP A 193 32.87 9.92 26.07
N LEU A 194 31.88 9.67 26.92
CA LEU A 194 30.67 8.95 26.53
C LEU A 194 29.80 9.79 25.58
N LEU A 195 29.71 11.10 25.83
CA LEU A 195 28.99 12.02 24.96
C LEU A 195 29.61 12.12 23.56
N GLU A 196 30.94 12.10 23.46
CA GLU A 196 31.63 12.02 22.17
C GLU A 196 31.31 10.71 21.43
N ALA A 197 31.22 9.58 22.14
CA ALA A 197 30.85 8.30 21.54
C ALA A 197 29.39 8.32 21.01
N LEU A 198 28.48 8.96 21.75
CA LEU A 198 27.11 9.18 21.30
C LEU A 198 27.03 10.13 20.10
N LEU A 199 27.84 11.19 20.06
CA LEU A 199 27.94 12.06 18.88
C LEU A 199 28.48 11.31 17.66
N ALA A 200 29.41 10.37 17.83
CA ALA A 200 29.89 9.54 16.74
C ALA A 200 28.77 8.66 16.14
N HIS A 201 27.85 8.16 16.97
CA HIS A 201 26.62 7.49 16.53
C HIS A 201 25.74 8.40 15.68
N GLU A 202 25.48 9.63 16.15
CA GLU A 202 24.69 10.61 15.39
C GLU A 202 25.37 11.02 14.06
N VAL A 203 26.69 11.15 14.05
CA VAL A 203 27.45 11.42 12.82
C VAL A 203 27.33 10.27 11.83
N ALA A 204 27.24 9.02 12.30
CA ALA A 204 26.99 7.86 11.43
C ALA A 204 25.66 7.99 10.68
N HIS A 205 24.59 8.42 11.36
CA HIS A 205 23.29 8.69 10.71
C HIS A 205 23.39 9.78 9.63
N ILE A 206 24.17 10.85 9.87
CA ILE A 206 24.39 11.92 8.90
C ILE A 206 25.18 11.42 7.69
N LYS A 207 26.22 10.61 7.90
CA LYS A 207 27.02 10.01 6.82
C LYS A 207 26.16 9.12 5.93
N ARG A 208 25.27 8.33 6.53
CA ARG A 208 24.38 7.41 5.84
C ARG A 208 23.12 8.03 5.26
N HIS A 209 22.88 9.32 5.50
CA HIS A 209 21.69 10.04 5.04
C HIS A 209 20.39 9.42 5.57
N ASP A 210 20.44 8.89 6.79
CA ASP A 210 19.33 8.15 7.42
C ASP A 210 18.06 9.02 7.60
N TYR A 211 18.22 10.34 7.60
CA TYR A 211 17.11 11.30 7.58
C TYR A 211 16.22 11.18 6.33
N LEU A 212 16.78 10.81 5.15
CA LEU A 212 16.00 10.63 3.91
C LEU A 212 15.07 9.44 4.04
N ILE A 213 15.61 8.32 4.54
CA ILE A 213 14.84 7.10 4.74
C ILE A 213 13.81 7.31 5.86
N ASN A 214 14.15 8.06 6.91
CA ASN A 214 13.18 8.43 7.94
C ASN A 214 12.02 9.27 7.39
N LEU A 215 12.30 10.24 6.50
CA LEU A 215 11.26 11.03 5.84
C LEU A 215 10.37 10.14 4.96
N LEU A 216 10.97 9.27 4.16
CA LEU A 216 10.25 8.30 3.34
C LEU A 216 9.37 7.36 4.18
N GLN A 217 9.90 6.84 5.30
CA GLN A 217 9.14 6.04 6.26
C GLN A 217 7.93 6.81 6.79
N ASN A 218 8.10 8.06 7.22
CA ASN A 218 6.99 8.87 7.73
C ASN A 218 5.92 9.13 6.65
N VAL A 219 6.32 9.38 5.40
CA VAL A 219 5.38 9.54 4.28
C VAL A 219 4.59 8.25 4.03
N ILE A 220 5.28 7.11 3.98
CA ILE A 220 4.64 5.82 3.72
C ILE A 220 3.76 5.38 4.88
N GLU A 221 4.21 5.54 6.13
CA GLU A 221 3.39 5.30 7.34
C GLU A 221 2.18 6.23 7.40
N THR A 222 2.28 7.47 6.89
CA THR A 222 1.15 8.40 6.81
C THR A 222 0.12 7.99 5.77
N LEU A 223 0.56 7.55 4.59
CA LEU A 223 -0.34 7.12 3.51
C LEU A 223 -0.96 5.74 3.77
N LEU A 224 -0.20 4.83 4.39
CA LEU A 224 -0.57 3.43 4.63
C LEU A 224 -0.74 3.14 6.12
N PHE A 225 -1.20 4.13 6.89
CA PHE A 225 -1.31 4.08 8.36
C PHE A 225 -2.15 2.90 8.88
N TYR A 226 -3.07 2.38 8.07
CA TYR A 226 -3.96 1.28 8.42
C TYR A 226 -3.30 -0.10 8.26
N HIS A 227 -2.11 -0.19 7.64
CA HIS A 227 -1.55 -1.47 7.22
C HIS A 227 -0.48 -2.02 8.19
N PRO A 228 -0.74 -3.13 8.93
CA PRO A 228 0.18 -3.64 9.96
C PRO A 228 1.54 -4.10 9.39
N ALA A 229 1.57 -4.67 8.18
CA ALA A 229 2.85 -5.08 7.57
C ALA A 229 3.77 -3.88 7.29
N VAL A 230 3.23 -2.71 6.92
CA VAL A 230 4.02 -1.49 6.69
C VAL A 230 4.67 -1.03 8.00
N TRP A 231 3.90 -1.01 9.09
CA TRP A 231 4.43 -0.71 10.43
C TRP A 231 5.53 -1.69 10.85
N TRP A 232 5.34 -2.99 10.58
CA TRP A 232 6.34 -4.01 10.89
C TRP A 232 7.62 -3.83 10.07
N ILE A 233 7.53 -3.63 8.74
CA ILE A 233 8.68 -3.37 7.86
C ILE A 233 9.40 -2.10 8.33
N SER A 234 8.66 -1.03 8.60
CA SER A 234 9.23 0.24 9.04
C SER A 234 9.92 0.11 10.41
N ARG A 235 9.34 -0.64 11.35
CA ARG A 235 10.01 -0.99 12.62
C ARG A 235 11.30 -1.75 12.37
N ARG A 236 11.32 -2.66 11.40
CA ARG A 236 12.51 -3.44 11.05
C ARG A 236 13.61 -2.59 10.45
N ILE A 237 13.27 -1.63 9.58
CA ILE A 237 14.21 -0.62 9.07
C ILE A 237 14.82 0.17 10.22
N ARG A 238 14.01 0.63 11.19
CA ARG A 238 14.50 1.34 12.39
C ARG A 238 15.53 0.51 13.16
N ILE A 239 15.22 -0.76 13.45
CA ILE A 239 16.16 -1.66 14.16
C ILE A 239 17.48 -1.80 13.38
N GLU A 240 17.41 -2.17 12.10
CA GLU A 240 18.62 -2.37 11.29
C GLU A 240 19.44 -1.08 11.12
N ARG A 241 18.77 0.07 11.07
CA ARG A 241 19.42 1.38 10.99
C ARG A 241 20.27 1.66 12.21
N GLU A 242 19.74 1.43 13.41
CA GLU A 242 20.50 1.60 14.66
C GLU A 242 21.70 0.63 14.72
N LEU A 243 21.51 -0.64 14.33
CA LEU A 243 22.60 -1.63 14.33
C LEU A 243 23.75 -1.24 13.39
N ILE A 244 23.44 -0.68 12.22
CA ILE A 244 24.47 -0.22 11.28
C ILE A 244 25.16 1.04 11.80
N ALA A 245 24.42 1.97 12.43
CA ALA A 245 24.99 3.16 13.02
C ALA A 245 25.94 2.80 14.19
N ASP A 246 25.55 1.86 15.04
CA ASP A 246 26.38 1.32 16.12
C ASP A 246 27.69 0.72 15.57
N ASP A 247 27.59 -0.14 14.55
CA ASP A 247 28.77 -0.76 13.93
C ASP A 247 29.70 0.29 13.31
N PHE A 248 29.15 1.32 12.68
CA PHE A 248 29.92 2.37 12.04
C PHE A 248 30.64 3.22 13.09
N ALA A 249 29.94 3.65 14.14
CA ALA A 249 30.51 4.42 15.24
C ALA A 249 31.57 3.63 16.00
N ALA A 250 31.28 2.37 16.34
CA ALA A 250 32.22 1.48 17.03
C ALA A 250 33.52 1.26 16.23
N ARG A 251 33.41 1.04 14.91
CA ARG A 251 34.59 0.92 14.02
C ARG A 251 35.42 2.20 13.97
N GLN A 252 34.77 3.36 13.88
CA GLN A 252 35.48 4.63 13.74
C GLN A 252 36.16 5.08 15.03
N LEU A 253 35.56 4.77 16.19
CA LEU A 253 36.11 5.04 17.52
C LEU A 253 37.16 4.01 17.96
N GLY A 254 37.06 2.77 17.49
CA GLY A 254 37.93 1.66 17.94
C GLY A 254 37.55 1.07 19.29
N GLU A 255 36.50 1.60 19.95
CA GLU A 255 36.11 1.24 21.32
C GLU A 255 34.60 0.90 21.42
N PRO A 256 34.15 -0.30 21.01
CA PRO A 256 32.74 -0.69 21.05
C PRO A 256 32.11 -0.64 22.44
N ARG A 257 32.90 -0.92 23.49
CA ARG A 257 32.45 -0.89 24.89
C ARG A 257 32.13 0.52 25.37
N ARG A 258 32.87 1.54 24.91
CA ARG A 258 32.61 2.95 25.23
C ARG A 258 31.27 3.39 24.65
N LEU A 259 30.96 2.97 23.43
CA LEU A 259 29.64 3.20 22.84
C LEU A 259 28.53 2.48 23.62
N ALA A 260 28.73 1.23 24.02
CA ALA A 260 27.76 0.49 24.82
C ALA A 260 27.48 1.17 26.18
N LEU A 261 28.52 1.69 26.85
CA LEU A 261 28.39 2.49 28.07
C LEU A 261 27.63 3.80 27.80
N ALA A 262 27.95 4.51 26.72
CA ALA A 262 27.25 5.74 26.36
C ALA A 262 25.75 5.51 26.11
N LEU A 263 25.39 4.40 25.44
CA LEU A 263 24.00 4.00 25.21
C LEU A 263 23.28 3.63 26.53
N SER A 264 23.96 2.93 27.44
CA SER A 264 23.43 2.64 28.76
C SER A 264 23.19 3.90 29.59
N GLU A 265 24.10 4.88 29.51
CA GLU A 265 24.00 6.15 30.21
C GLU A 265 22.89 7.03 29.64
N LEU A 266 22.75 7.07 28.31
CA LEU A 266 21.64 7.75 27.64
C LEU A 266 20.30 7.22 28.15
N GLU A 267 20.14 5.89 28.18
CA GLU A 267 18.91 5.25 28.62
C GLU A 267 18.62 5.55 30.11
N ARG A 268 19.64 5.54 30.97
CA ARG A 268 19.50 5.90 32.39
C ARG A 268 18.97 7.33 32.56
N LEU A 269 19.50 8.28 31.77
CA LEU A 269 19.06 9.68 31.79
C LEU A 269 17.67 9.89 31.17
N GLN A 270 17.22 8.99 30.27
CA GLN A 270 15.87 9.02 29.71
C GLN A 270 14.83 8.43 30.67
N PHE A 271 15.12 7.31 31.33
CA PHE A 271 14.19 6.66 32.27
C PHE A 271 13.83 7.53 33.48
N SER A 272 14.75 8.37 33.95
CA SER A 272 14.47 9.31 35.05
C SER A 272 13.40 10.36 34.70
N THR A 273 13.03 10.50 33.41
CA THR A 273 12.09 11.52 32.93
C THR A 273 10.74 10.97 32.46
N HIS A 274 10.58 9.67 32.18
CA HIS A 274 9.35 9.11 31.56
C HIS A 274 8.92 7.75 32.15
N HIS A 275 8.05 7.76 33.16
CA HIS A 275 7.60 6.54 33.87
C HIS A 275 6.41 5.76 33.25
N LEU A 276 5.75 6.25 32.19
CA LEU A 276 4.40 5.76 31.84
C LEU A 276 4.23 5.09 30.45
N ALA A 277 5.25 4.98 29.58
CA ALA A 277 5.02 4.51 28.20
C ALA A 277 6.08 3.56 27.59
N GLN A 278 6.85 2.83 28.39
CA GLN A 278 8.10 2.20 27.89
C GLN A 278 8.14 0.66 27.97
N ALA A 279 6.99 -0.03 27.93
CA ALA A 279 6.99 -1.49 27.95
C ALA A 279 7.46 -2.16 26.62
N ALA A 280 7.51 -1.44 25.50
CA ALA A 280 7.69 -2.05 24.17
C ALA A 280 9.04 -1.80 23.47
N ASN A 281 9.85 -0.84 23.93
CA ASN A 281 11.10 -0.44 23.26
C ASN A 281 12.40 -0.88 23.96
N GLY A 282 12.36 -1.22 25.25
CA GLY A 282 13.58 -1.57 26.03
C GLY A 282 14.35 -2.79 25.52
N GLY A 283 13.67 -3.75 24.87
CA GLY A 283 14.32 -4.96 24.31
C GLY A 283 15.35 -4.65 23.21
N ASN A 284 15.11 -3.64 22.39
CA ASN A 284 15.99 -3.29 21.27
C ASN A 284 17.33 -2.69 21.75
N LEU A 285 17.33 -1.96 22.87
CA LEU A 285 18.57 -1.38 23.41
C LEU A 285 19.47 -2.46 24.03
N MET A 286 18.88 -3.37 24.81
CA MET A 286 19.65 -4.45 25.42
C MET A 286 20.31 -5.33 24.34
N ASP A 287 19.59 -5.64 23.25
CA ASP A 287 20.13 -6.36 22.11
C ASP A 287 21.33 -5.63 21.48
N ARG A 288 21.28 -4.30 21.35
CA ARG A 288 22.39 -3.47 20.84
C ARG A 288 23.61 -3.51 21.76
N ILE A 289 23.42 -3.29 23.07
CA ILE A 289 24.49 -3.33 24.08
C ILE A 289 25.13 -4.72 24.10
N GLN A 290 24.33 -5.78 24.12
CA GLN A 290 24.82 -7.15 24.10
C GLN A 290 25.62 -7.43 22.82
N ARG A 291 25.15 -6.98 21.66
CA ARG A 291 25.84 -7.15 20.38
C ARG A 291 27.20 -6.43 20.35
N LEU A 292 27.28 -5.21 20.89
CA LEU A 292 28.54 -4.45 20.98
C LEU A 292 29.56 -5.12 21.92
N CYS A 293 29.09 -5.72 23.01
CA CYS A 293 29.94 -6.38 24.00
C CYS A 293 30.33 -7.82 23.62
N ARG A 294 29.40 -8.58 23.01
CA ARG A 294 29.52 -10.00 22.69
C ARG A 294 28.69 -10.33 21.43
N PRO A 295 29.26 -10.22 20.22
CA PRO A 295 28.56 -10.60 19.00
C PRO A 295 28.36 -12.12 18.97
N ALA A 296 27.11 -12.57 19.00
CA ALA A 296 26.73 -13.98 18.90
C ALA A 296 25.89 -14.23 17.63
N PRO A 297 26.11 -15.35 16.92
CA PRO A 297 25.27 -15.71 15.79
C PRO A 297 23.85 -16.06 16.25
N GLN A 298 22.84 -15.67 15.47
CA GLN A 298 21.45 -15.98 15.77
C GLN A 298 21.08 -17.36 15.21
N ALA A 299 20.27 -18.12 15.95
CA ALA A 299 19.86 -19.47 15.57
C ALA A 299 18.61 -19.52 14.65
N LEU A 300 18.62 -20.54 13.77
CA LEU A 300 17.50 -21.33 13.19
C LEU A 300 16.08 -21.37 13.74
N ASN A 301 15.33 -20.31 14.05
CA ASN A 301 13.91 -20.56 14.41
C ASN A 301 13.00 -20.76 13.18
N TRP A 302 13.18 -21.87 12.47
CA TRP A 302 12.40 -22.23 11.27
C TRP A 302 10.89 -22.33 11.52
N LYS A 303 10.49 -22.61 12.77
CA LYS A 303 9.08 -22.64 13.18
C LYS A 303 8.38 -21.29 13.01
N ALA A 304 9.12 -20.17 13.09
CA ALA A 304 8.58 -18.84 12.85
C ALA A 304 8.40 -18.51 11.35
N ALA A 305 9.13 -19.20 10.46
CA ALA A 305 9.05 -18.99 9.02
C ALA A 305 7.90 -19.77 8.36
N LEU A 306 7.55 -20.95 8.91
CA LEU A 306 6.50 -21.82 8.40
C LEU A 306 5.11 -21.14 8.25
N PRO A 307 4.58 -20.42 9.25
CA PRO A 307 3.27 -19.77 9.12
C PRO A 307 3.29 -18.62 8.11
N MET A 308 4.41 -17.90 7.97
CA MET A 308 4.54 -16.81 7.00
C MET A 308 4.58 -17.32 5.56
N LEU A 309 5.28 -18.44 5.32
CA LEU A 309 5.27 -19.14 4.03
C LEU A 309 3.87 -19.68 3.70
N GLY A 310 3.20 -20.30 4.67
CA GLY A 310 1.83 -20.78 4.50
C GLY A 310 0.85 -19.66 4.14
N LEU A 311 0.93 -18.51 4.83
CA LEU A 311 0.09 -17.35 4.56
C LEU A 311 0.37 -16.72 3.18
N ALA A 312 1.64 -16.63 2.79
CA ALA A 312 2.02 -16.12 1.48
C ALA A 312 1.50 -17.03 0.34
N LEU A 313 1.65 -18.35 0.50
CA LEU A 313 1.13 -19.33 -0.45
C LEU A 313 -0.40 -19.27 -0.53
N ALA A 314 -1.10 -19.16 0.60
CA ALA A 314 -2.56 -19.01 0.62
C ALA A 314 -3.01 -17.75 -0.13
N CYS A 315 -2.38 -16.59 0.12
CA CYS A 315 -2.70 -15.36 -0.60
C CYS A 315 -2.46 -15.50 -2.12
N MET A 316 -1.38 -16.18 -2.51
CA MET A 316 -1.01 -16.37 -3.91
C MET A 316 -1.95 -17.35 -4.63
N SER A 317 -2.37 -18.44 -3.97
CA SER A 317 -3.35 -19.38 -4.51
C SER A 317 -4.71 -18.71 -4.73
N ILE A 318 -5.18 -17.92 -3.75
CA ILE A 318 -6.47 -17.22 -3.91
C ILE A 318 -6.40 -16.19 -5.04
N TYR A 319 -5.27 -15.49 -5.19
CA TYR A 319 -5.06 -14.57 -6.31
C TYR A 319 -5.07 -15.32 -7.65
N ALA A 320 -4.41 -16.46 -7.75
CA ALA A 320 -4.38 -17.27 -8.97
C ALA A 320 -5.79 -17.74 -9.38
N GLU A 321 -6.59 -18.19 -8.42
CA GLU A 321 -7.99 -18.56 -8.64
C GLU A 321 -8.85 -17.37 -9.11
N ALA A 322 -8.68 -16.20 -8.48
CA ALA A 322 -9.42 -15.00 -8.88
C ALA A 322 -9.09 -14.55 -10.32
N VAL A 323 -7.81 -14.59 -10.71
CA VAL A 323 -7.36 -14.25 -12.07
C VAL A 323 -7.83 -15.30 -13.10
N ALA A 324 -7.86 -16.58 -12.72
CA ALA A 324 -8.37 -17.64 -13.58
C ALA A 324 -9.88 -17.49 -13.84
N ALA A 325 -10.65 -17.19 -12.80
CA ALA A 325 -12.09 -16.94 -12.89
C ALA A 325 -12.41 -15.71 -13.77
N ASP A 326 -11.58 -14.67 -13.71
CA ASP A 326 -11.69 -13.49 -14.56
C ASP A 326 -11.50 -13.80 -16.05
N LYS A 327 -10.38 -14.46 -16.36
CA LYS A 327 -10.06 -14.85 -17.73
C LYS A 327 -11.18 -15.71 -18.32
N ALA A 328 -11.81 -16.56 -17.51
CA ALA A 328 -12.96 -17.36 -17.93
C ALA A 328 -14.25 -16.53 -18.15
N ALA A 329 -14.46 -15.44 -17.41
CA ALA A 329 -15.61 -14.56 -17.57
C ALA A 329 -15.48 -13.63 -18.79
N VAL A 330 -14.31 -13.02 -19.00
CA VAL A 330 -14.01 -12.19 -20.20
C VAL A 330 -13.94 -13.05 -21.46
N ALA A 331 -13.55 -14.32 -21.34
CA ALA A 331 -13.53 -15.24 -22.45
C ALA A 331 -14.90 -15.47 -23.08
N ASN A 332 -16.01 -15.37 -22.35
CA ASN A 332 -17.33 -15.76 -22.83
C ASN A 332 -18.28 -14.55 -22.92
N VAL A 333 -18.34 -13.90 -24.09
CA VAL A 333 -19.33 -12.86 -24.38
C VAL A 333 -20.49 -13.50 -25.13
N HIS A 334 -21.73 -13.32 -24.66
CA HIS A 334 -22.91 -13.81 -25.37
C HIS A 334 -23.20 -12.97 -26.61
N ALA A 335 -23.84 -13.58 -27.61
CA ALA A 335 -24.27 -12.86 -28.80
C ALA A 335 -25.33 -11.80 -28.43
N VAL A 336 -25.23 -10.62 -29.04
CA VAL A 336 -26.14 -9.49 -28.78
C VAL A 336 -26.64 -8.90 -30.10
N ALA A 337 -27.94 -8.69 -30.22
CA ALA A 337 -28.56 -8.01 -31.35
C ALA A 337 -28.25 -6.50 -31.32
N ASP A 338 -27.83 -5.95 -32.45
CA ASP A 338 -27.67 -4.50 -32.61
C ASP A 338 -29.00 -3.87 -33.04
N PHE A 339 -29.77 -3.40 -32.06
CA PHE A 339 -31.10 -2.84 -32.30
C PHE A 339 -31.11 -1.58 -33.18
N SER A 340 -29.98 -0.88 -33.31
CA SER A 340 -29.90 0.30 -34.20
C SER A 340 -30.00 -0.08 -35.67
N THR A 341 -29.69 -1.33 -36.01
CA THR A 341 -29.75 -1.88 -37.37
C THR A 341 -31.08 -2.54 -37.70
N CYS A 342 -31.97 -2.69 -36.71
CA CYS A 342 -33.22 -3.40 -36.88
C CYS A 342 -34.27 -2.57 -37.62
N SER A 343 -34.92 -3.19 -38.61
CA SER A 343 -36.17 -2.66 -39.17
C SER A 343 -37.34 -3.00 -38.24
N LYS A 344 -38.32 -2.09 -38.12
CA LYS A 344 -39.56 -2.40 -37.38
C LYS A 344 -40.31 -3.56 -38.07
N PRO A 345 -40.84 -4.54 -37.31
CA PRO A 345 -41.72 -5.57 -37.85
C PRO A 345 -42.90 -4.98 -38.62
N LYS A 346 -43.32 -5.66 -39.69
CA LYS A 346 -44.56 -5.34 -40.41
C LYS A 346 -45.70 -6.08 -39.74
N TRP A 347 -46.58 -5.36 -39.08
CA TRP A 347 -47.71 -5.94 -38.35
C TRP A 347 -48.92 -6.18 -39.27
N PRO A 348 -49.71 -7.25 -39.07
CA PRO A 348 -50.99 -7.45 -39.76
C PRO A 348 -51.96 -6.31 -39.49
N GLU A 349 -52.62 -5.79 -40.54
CA GLU A 349 -53.54 -4.64 -40.44
C GLU A 349 -54.68 -4.86 -39.44
N GLY A 350 -55.22 -6.09 -39.38
CA GLY A 350 -56.26 -6.46 -38.42
C GLY A 350 -55.83 -6.34 -36.96
N ALA A 351 -54.56 -6.60 -36.65
CA ALA A 351 -54.03 -6.46 -35.29
C ALA A 351 -53.75 -5.00 -34.93
N ILE A 352 -53.36 -4.17 -35.91
CA ILE A 352 -53.23 -2.72 -35.75
C ILE A 352 -54.61 -2.12 -35.42
N ALA A 353 -55.65 -2.49 -36.17
CA ALA A 353 -57.01 -2.01 -35.93
C ALA A 353 -57.54 -2.37 -34.52
N ARG A 354 -57.13 -3.52 -33.98
CA ARG A 354 -57.49 -3.99 -32.63
C ARG A 354 -56.55 -3.49 -31.52
N LYS A 355 -55.51 -2.72 -31.86
CA LYS A 355 -54.51 -2.17 -30.92
C LYS A 355 -53.91 -3.23 -29.99
N GLU A 356 -53.63 -4.40 -30.56
CA GLU A 356 -53.10 -5.53 -29.81
C GLU A 356 -51.72 -5.21 -29.22
N THR A 357 -51.48 -5.73 -28.01
CA THR A 357 -50.20 -5.59 -27.30
C THR A 357 -49.71 -6.95 -26.88
N GLY A 358 -48.41 -7.19 -26.98
CA GLY A 358 -47.87 -8.51 -26.68
C GLY A 358 -46.38 -8.47 -26.33
N THR A 359 -45.92 -9.57 -25.75
CA THR A 359 -44.50 -9.83 -25.52
C THR A 359 -44.19 -11.24 -25.99
N VAL A 360 -43.30 -11.35 -26.98
CA VAL A 360 -42.79 -12.63 -27.47
C VAL A 360 -41.34 -12.81 -27.02
N THR A 361 -40.97 -14.03 -26.68
CA THR A 361 -39.57 -14.39 -26.43
C THR A 361 -39.04 -15.17 -27.63
N LEU A 362 -38.01 -14.63 -28.28
CA LEU A 362 -37.40 -15.18 -29.48
C LEU A 362 -36.01 -15.72 -29.17
N LYS A 363 -35.62 -16.78 -29.87
CA LYS A 363 -34.26 -17.32 -29.87
C LYS A 363 -33.67 -17.21 -31.27
N PHE A 364 -32.43 -16.75 -31.37
CA PHE A 364 -31.68 -16.60 -32.60
C PHE A 364 -30.32 -17.31 -32.48
N LEU A 365 -30.02 -18.20 -33.41
CA LEU A 365 -28.69 -18.78 -33.60
C LEU A 365 -27.85 -17.78 -34.38
N VAL A 366 -26.84 -17.22 -33.73
CA VAL A 366 -25.92 -16.26 -34.32
C VAL A 366 -24.63 -16.99 -34.68
N GLY A 367 -24.24 -16.91 -35.95
CA GLY A 367 -23.00 -17.48 -36.47
C GLY A 367 -21.76 -16.71 -36.04
N THR A 368 -20.58 -17.28 -36.32
CA THR A 368 -19.27 -16.71 -35.96
C THR A 368 -18.95 -15.40 -36.70
N ASP A 369 -19.64 -15.12 -37.80
CA ASP A 369 -19.54 -13.89 -38.58
C ASP A 369 -20.55 -12.81 -38.14
N GLY A 370 -21.31 -13.05 -37.07
CA GLY A 370 -22.39 -12.16 -36.62
C GLY A 370 -23.63 -12.22 -37.49
N LYS A 371 -23.69 -13.13 -38.47
CA LYS A 371 -24.90 -13.35 -39.26
C LYS A 371 -25.84 -14.30 -38.55
N PHE A 372 -27.11 -13.98 -38.71
CA PHE A 372 -28.22 -14.84 -38.32
C PHE A 372 -28.20 -16.16 -39.11
N LYS A 373 -28.45 -17.29 -38.42
CA LYS A 373 -28.60 -18.61 -39.04
C LYS A 373 -30.00 -19.21 -38.88
N GLU A 374 -30.56 -19.19 -37.67
CA GLU A 374 -31.83 -19.85 -37.36
C GLU A 374 -32.57 -19.10 -36.25
N SER A 375 -33.90 -18.93 -36.37
CA SER A 375 -34.70 -18.32 -35.31
C SER A 375 -35.92 -19.17 -34.95
N GLN A 376 -36.32 -19.09 -33.69
CA GLN A 376 -37.51 -19.78 -33.19
C GLN A 376 -38.20 -18.95 -32.11
N VAL A 377 -39.51 -19.12 -32.01
CA VAL A 377 -40.30 -18.57 -30.90
C VAL A 377 -40.09 -19.46 -29.67
N ALA A 378 -39.40 -18.95 -28.65
CA ALA A 378 -39.18 -19.67 -27.41
C ALA A 378 -40.38 -19.59 -26.46
N LYS A 379 -41.09 -18.46 -26.46
CA LYS A 379 -42.35 -18.27 -25.74
C LYS A 379 -43.25 -17.33 -26.53
N SER A 380 -44.42 -17.82 -26.90
CA SER A 380 -45.44 -17.09 -27.67
C SER A 380 -46.05 -15.94 -26.84
N SER A 381 -46.47 -14.87 -27.53
CA SER A 381 -47.28 -13.80 -26.93
C SER A 381 -48.76 -14.14 -26.78
N GLY A 382 -49.20 -15.30 -27.31
CA GLY A 382 -50.61 -15.67 -27.44
C GLY A 382 -51.22 -15.32 -28.80
N HIS A 383 -50.48 -14.62 -29.66
CA HIS A 383 -50.90 -14.23 -31.01
C HIS A 383 -49.88 -14.75 -32.05
N PRO A 384 -50.10 -15.93 -32.67
CA PRO A 384 -49.12 -16.57 -33.56
C PRO A 384 -48.67 -15.68 -34.73
N ASP A 385 -49.60 -14.97 -35.36
CA ASP A 385 -49.30 -14.09 -36.49
C ASP A 385 -48.42 -12.89 -36.08
N LEU A 386 -48.55 -12.41 -34.84
CA LEU A 386 -47.72 -11.33 -34.30
C LEU A 386 -46.35 -11.83 -33.85
N ASP A 387 -46.28 -13.03 -33.28
CA ASP A 387 -45.02 -13.66 -32.92
C ASP A 387 -44.15 -13.86 -34.17
N GLU A 388 -44.77 -14.29 -35.27
CA GLU A 388 -44.11 -14.52 -36.54
C GLU A 388 -43.68 -13.21 -37.22
N ALA A 389 -44.52 -12.17 -37.16
CA ALA A 389 -44.16 -10.84 -37.63
C ALA A 389 -42.95 -10.26 -36.84
N ALA A 390 -42.95 -10.42 -35.51
CA ALA A 390 -41.85 -10.01 -34.66
C ALA A 390 -40.57 -10.80 -34.97
N ARG A 391 -40.66 -12.13 -35.12
CA ARG A 391 -39.54 -13.01 -35.47
C ARG A 391 -38.90 -12.57 -36.79
N THR A 392 -39.66 -12.54 -37.87
CA THR A 392 -39.18 -12.20 -39.22
C THR A 392 -38.70 -10.74 -39.37
N GLY A 393 -39.20 -9.83 -38.53
CA GLY A 393 -38.70 -8.46 -38.43
C GLY A 393 -37.30 -8.39 -37.83
N ILE A 394 -37.08 -9.09 -36.71
CA ILE A 394 -35.82 -9.08 -35.95
C ILE A 394 -34.75 -9.96 -36.61
N GLU A 395 -35.11 -10.93 -37.44
CA GLU A 395 -34.17 -11.68 -38.29
C GLU A 395 -33.29 -10.77 -39.17
N LYS A 396 -33.77 -9.56 -39.50
CA LYS A 396 -33.07 -8.62 -40.38
C LYS A 396 -32.05 -7.74 -39.64
N CYS A 397 -31.94 -7.87 -38.33
CA CYS A 397 -30.96 -7.15 -37.53
C CYS A 397 -29.55 -7.69 -37.78
N SER A 398 -28.55 -6.83 -37.58
CA SER A 398 -27.17 -7.28 -37.43
C SER A 398 -26.94 -7.76 -36.01
N PHE A 399 -26.20 -8.86 -35.85
CA PHE A 399 -25.86 -9.41 -34.55
C PHE A 399 -24.36 -9.32 -34.32
N LYS A 400 -23.97 -9.08 -33.07
CA LYS A 400 -22.59 -9.27 -32.64
C LYS A 400 -22.45 -10.73 -32.21
N PRO A 401 -21.49 -11.49 -32.77
CA PRO A 401 -21.32 -12.90 -32.47
C PRO A 401 -20.93 -13.08 -31.01
N ALA A 402 -21.31 -14.23 -30.44
CA ALA A 402 -20.75 -14.64 -29.17
C ALA A 402 -19.25 -14.88 -29.33
N THR A 403 -18.46 -14.64 -28.30
CA THR A 403 -17.05 -15.01 -28.28
C THR A 403 -16.79 -16.00 -27.15
N SER A 404 -15.96 -17.00 -27.42
CA SER A 404 -15.39 -17.90 -26.41
C SER A 404 -13.87 -17.88 -26.54
N ALA A 405 -13.17 -17.52 -25.46
CA ALA A 405 -11.72 -17.26 -25.44
C ALA A 405 -11.28 -16.25 -26.52
N GLY A 406 -12.09 -15.22 -26.76
CA GLY A 406 -11.83 -14.18 -27.77
C GLY A 406 -12.01 -14.61 -29.23
N LYS A 407 -12.41 -15.87 -29.48
CA LYS A 407 -12.76 -16.35 -30.81
C LYS A 407 -14.28 -16.31 -30.99
N PRO A 408 -14.80 -15.82 -32.12
CA PRO A 408 -16.23 -15.89 -32.40
C PRO A 408 -16.71 -17.34 -32.39
N VAL A 409 -17.76 -17.62 -31.64
CA VAL A 409 -18.42 -18.92 -31.58
C VAL A 409 -19.88 -18.78 -31.93
N GLU A 410 -20.41 -19.82 -32.55
CA GLU A 410 -21.84 -19.91 -32.80
C GLU A 410 -22.59 -20.12 -31.49
N SER A 411 -23.65 -19.34 -31.26
CA SER A 411 -24.40 -19.39 -30.01
C SER A 411 -25.84 -18.94 -30.17
N TRP A 412 -26.73 -19.54 -29.37
CA TRP A 412 -28.11 -19.12 -29.25
C TRP A 412 -28.22 -17.88 -28.35
N MET A 413 -28.76 -16.81 -28.90
CA MET A 413 -29.20 -15.63 -28.16
C MET A 413 -30.71 -15.73 -27.89
N GLN A 414 -31.17 -15.35 -26.70
CA GLN A 414 -32.59 -15.19 -26.40
C GLN A 414 -32.90 -13.72 -26.11
N MET A 415 -34.04 -13.24 -26.59
CA MET A 415 -34.49 -11.88 -26.32
C MET A 415 -36.01 -11.80 -26.19
N GLN A 416 -36.48 -10.79 -25.47
CA GLN A 416 -37.89 -10.44 -25.40
C GLN A 416 -38.16 -9.23 -26.28
N TYR A 417 -39.18 -9.32 -27.12
CA TYR A 417 -39.65 -8.23 -27.96
C TYR A 417 -41.06 -7.83 -27.53
N VAL A 418 -41.21 -6.57 -27.15
CA VAL A 418 -42.45 -5.99 -26.61
C VAL A 418 -42.99 -4.98 -27.60
N TRP A 419 -44.29 -5.03 -27.88
CA TRP A 419 -44.94 -4.06 -28.77
C TRP A 419 -46.26 -3.56 -28.22
N VAL A 420 -46.61 -2.36 -28.66
CA VAL A 420 -47.92 -1.72 -28.48
C VAL A 420 -48.31 -1.14 -29.82
N LEU A 421 -49.34 -1.70 -30.47
CA LEU A 421 -49.87 -1.18 -31.73
C LEU A 421 -50.79 0.01 -31.44
N LYS A 422 -50.65 1.09 -32.22
CA LYS A 422 -51.39 2.35 -32.00
C LYS A 422 -52.41 2.60 -33.09
#